data_AF-A0ABD5DWM2-F1
#
_entry.id   AF-A0ABD5DWM2-F1
#
_cell.length_a   1.000
_cell.length_b   1.000
_cell.length_c   1.000
_cell.angle_alpha   90.00
_cell.angle_beta   90.00
_cell.angle_gamma   90.00
#
_symmetry.space_group_name_H-M   'P 1'
#
loop_
_entity.id
_entity.type
_entity.pdbx_description
1 polymer ?
#
loop_
_entity_poly.entity_id
_entity_poly.type
_entity_poly.pdbx_seq_one_letter_code
_entity_poly.pdbx_strand_id
1 'polypeptide(L)'
;SNKVEAVVWTVPILIILFLAVLTWKTTHALEPSKPLVHDEKPITIEVVSMDWKWFFIYPEQGIATVNEIAFPANVPVHFKV
;
A
#
# COMPACT_ATOMS: atom_id res chain seq x y z
N SER A 1 -36.43 -5.25 -28.67
CA SER A 1 -36.85 -3.97 -28.06
C SER A 1 -35.61 -3.20 -27.68
N ASN A 2 -35.17 -2.26 -28.52
CA ASN A 2 -33.88 -1.57 -28.38
C ASN A 2 -33.79 -0.71 -27.10
N LYS A 3 -34.93 -0.33 -26.51
CA LYS A 3 -35.02 0.46 -25.27
C LYS A 3 -34.57 -0.33 -24.04
N VAL A 4 -34.95 -1.61 -23.96
CA VAL A 4 -34.58 -2.47 -22.82
C VAL A 4 -33.09 -2.82 -22.89
N GLU A 5 -32.60 -3.12 -24.09
CA GLU A 5 -31.19 -3.38 -24.35
C GLU A 5 -30.30 -2.18 -23.98
N ALA A 6 -30.70 -0.96 -24.37
CA ALA A 6 -29.95 0.24 -24.00
C ALA A 6 -29.82 0.43 -22.48
N VAL A 7 -30.88 0.17 -21.71
CA VAL A 7 -30.83 0.29 -20.24
C VAL A 7 -29.93 -0.78 -19.62
N VAL A 8 -30.05 -2.04 -20.09
CA VAL A 8 -29.25 -3.17 -19.59
C VAL A 8 -27.76 -2.98 -19.84
N TRP A 9 -27.36 -2.31 -20.93
CA TRP A 9 -25.96 -1.97 -21.17
C TRP A 9 -25.50 -0.69 -20.46
N THR A 10 -26.34 0.34 -20.38
CA THR A 10 -25.94 1.63 -19.79
C THR A 10 -25.68 1.53 -18.29
N VAL A 11 -26.50 0.78 -17.56
CA VAL A 11 -26.38 0.66 -16.10
C VAL A 11 -25.02 0.05 -15.67
N PRO A 12 -24.58 -1.10 -16.23
CA PRO A 12 -23.24 -1.64 -15.95
C PRO A 12 -22.10 -0.68 -16.32
N ILE A 13 -22.20 0.02 -17.45
CA ILE A 13 -21.15 0.97 -17.88
C ILE A 13 -20.99 2.09 -16.86
N LEU A 14 -22.09 2.64 -16.35
CA LEU A 14 -22.04 3.69 -15.33
C LEU A 14 -21.41 3.21 -14.01
N ILE A 15 -21.72 1.98 -13.59
CA ILE A 15 -21.13 1.38 -12.39
C ILE A 15 -19.61 1.24 -12.55
N ILE A 16 -19.15 0.70 -13.69
CA ILE A 16 -17.72 0.54 -13.97
C ILE A 16 -17.02 1.89 -14.07
N LEU A 17 -17.65 2.90 -14.66
CA LEU A 17 -17.07 4.25 -14.74
C LEU A 17 -16.87 4.85 -13.35
N PHE A 18 -17.85 4.72 -12.47
CA PHE A 18 -17.74 5.16 -11.08
C PHE A 18 -16.60 4.43 -10.34
N LEU A 19 -16.55 3.10 -10.46
CA LEU A 19 -15.49 2.29 -9.87
C LEU A 19 -14.11 2.64 -10.44
N ALA A 20 -13.99 2.88 -11.74
CA ALA A 20 -12.73 3.25 -12.37
C ALA A 20 -12.19 4.56 -11.80
N VAL A 21 -13.05 5.57 -11.61
CA VAL A 21 -12.66 6.85 -10.99
C VAL A 21 -12.23 6.65 -9.54
N LEU A 22 -12.96 5.83 -8.78
CA LEU A 22 -12.62 5.54 -7.39
C LEU A 22 -11.28 4.81 -7.29
N THR A 23 -11.09 3.75 -8.08
CA THR A 23 -9.86 2.95 -8.14
C THR A 23 -8.67 3.80 -8.55
N TRP A 24 -8.81 4.67 -9.56
CA TRP A 24 -7.73 5.57 -9.98
C TRP A 24 -7.27 6.46 -8.82
N LYS A 25 -8.22 7.06 -8.10
CA LYS A 25 -7.92 7.92 -6.94
C LYS A 25 -7.27 7.13 -5.81
N THR A 26 -7.79 5.95 -5.46
CA THR A 26 -7.24 5.15 -4.36
C THR A 26 -5.85 4.61 -4.67
N THR A 27 -5.61 4.17 -5.91
CA THR A 27 -4.30 3.66 -6.34
C THR A 27 -3.23 4.75 -6.24
N HIS A 28 -3.51 5.97 -6.69
CA HIS A 28 -2.56 7.09 -6.56
C HIS A 28 -2.43 7.62 -5.12
N ALA A 29 -3.49 7.54 -4.33
CA ALA A 29 -3.44 7.98 -2.93
C ALA A 29 -2.63 7.01 -2.05
N LEU A 30 -2.70 5.71 -2.33
CA LEU A 30 -2.11 4.63 -1.54
C LEU A 30 -0.87 4.03 -2.20
N GLU A 31 -0.17 4.83 -3.01
CA GLU A 31 1.06 4.41 -3.66
C GLU A 31 2.13 4.09 -2.60
N PRO A 32 2.67 2.85 -2.55
CA PRO A 32 3.57 2.40 -1.47
C PRO A 32 4.87 3.20 -1.35
N SER A 33 5.36 3.73 -2.47
CA SER A 33 6.60 4.53 -2.53
C SER A 33 6.40 5.96 -2.02
N LYS A 34 5.15 6.41 -1.84
CA LYS A 34 4.86 7.77 -1.41
C LYS A 34 5.11 7.89 0.09
N PRO A 35 5.97 8.83 0.53
CA PRO A 35 6.20 9.04 1.95
C PRO A 35 4.90 9.49 2.64
N LEU A 36 4.66 8.94 3.83
CA LEU A 36 3.57 9.38 4.70
C LEU A 36 3.90 10.79 5.19
N VAL A 37 2.90 11.69 5.11
CA VAL A 37 3.03 13.04 5.65
C VAL A 37 2.80 12.96 7.15
N HIS A 38 3.89 13.00 7.92
CA HIS A 38 3.87 13.03 9.38
C HIS A 38 5.04 13.89 9.86
N ASP A 39 4.91 14.54 11.02
CA ASP A 39 5.96 15.41 11.58
C ASP A 39 7.18 14.64 12.10
N GLU A 40 7.06 13.31 12.23
CA GLU A 40 8.08 12.44 12.79
C GLU A 40 8.96 11.83 11.70
N LYS A 41 10.26 11.69 11.97
CA LYS A 41 11.20 11.09 11.02
C LYS A 41 10.85 9.61 10.80
N PRO A 42 10.66 9.15 9.55
CA PRO A 42 10.32 7.77 9.27
C PRO A 42 11.48 6.82 9.63
N ILE A 43 11.16 5.72 10.30
CA ILE A 43 12.12 4.64 10.58
C ILE A 43 12.22 3.76 9.33
N THR A 44 13.44 3.54 8.85
CA THR A 44 13.68 2.65 7.71
C THR A 44 13.98 1.24 8.20
N ILE A 45 13.24 0.24 7.71
CA ILE A 45 13.48 -1.18 7.97
C ILE A 45 13.71 -1.88 6.64
N GLU A 46 14.84 -2.56 6.50
CA GLU A 46 15.12 -3.39 5.31
C GLU A 46 14.63 -4.81 5.57
N VAL A 47 13.86 -5.35 4.64
CA VAL A 47 13.20 -6.65 4.73
C VAL A 47 13.82 -7.56 3.69
N VAL A 48 14.42 -8.67 4.13
CA VAL A 48 15.01 -9.67 3.25
C VAL A 48 14.29 -11.01 3.47
N SER A 49 13.76 -11.57 2.39
CA SER A 49 13.16 -12.91 2.39
C SER A 49 14.26 -13.96 2.25
N MET A 50 14.61 -14.63 3.34
CA MET A 50 15.48 -15.81 3.34
C MET A 50 14.65 -17.10 3.18
N ASP A 51 15.32 -18.23 2.94
CA ASP A 51 14.64 -19.53 2.87
C ASP A 51 13.94 -19.83 4.23
N TRP A 52 12.61 -19.75 4.22
CA TRP A 52 11.71 -19.91 5.38
C TRP A 52 11.91 -18.89 6.53
N LYS A 53 12.62 -17.77 6.32
CA LYS A 53 12.85 -16.80 7.40
C LYS A 53 12.73 -15.38 6.89
N TRP A 54 12.15 -14.52 7.71
CA TRP A 54 12.20 -13.08 7.48
C TRP A 54 13.38 -12.49 8.22
N PHE A 55 14.23 -11.77 7.50
CA PHE A 55 15.37 -11.07 8.05
C PHE A 55 15.14 -9.57 7.96
N PHE A 56 15.20 -8.89 9.10
CA PHE A 56 14.91 -7.46 9.22
C PHE A 56 16.16 -6.71 9.67
N ILE A 57 16.53 -5.65 8.96
CA ILE A 57 17.72 -4.84 9.24
C ILE A 57 17.29 -3.42 9.60
N TYR A 58 17.84 -2.91 10.69
CA TYR A 58 17.66 -1.55 11.19
C TYR A 58 18.95 -0.77 10.96
N PRO A 59 19.15 -0.14 9.80
CA PRO A 59 20.42 0.51 9.45
C PRO A 59 20.78 1.66 10.39
N GLU A 60 19.79 2.40 10.92
CA GLU A 60 20.04 3.51 11.84
C GLU A 60 20.51 3.04 13.23
N GLN A 61 20.06 1.86 13.67
CA GLN A 61 20.39 1.28 14.97
C GLN A 61 21.54 0.27 14.87
N GLY A 62 21.94 -0.15 13.66
CA GLY A 62 22.99 -1.13 13.41
C GLY A 62 22.65 -2.55 13.89
N ILE A 63 21.36 -2.87 14.07
CA ILE A 63 20.90 -4.18 14.52
C ILE A 63 20.15 -4.92 13.42
N ALA A 64 20.09 -6.24 13.50
CA ALA A 64 19.26 -7.08 12.65
C ALA A 64 18.53 -8.13 13.48
N THR A 65 17.29 -8.44 13.12
CA THR A 65 16.42 -9.39 13.82
C THR A 65 15.86 -10.41 12.84
N VAL A 66 15.52 -11.60 13.34
CA VAL A 66 14.92 -12.68 12.56
C VAL A 66 13.49 -12.87 13.03
N ASN A 67 12.53 -12.88 12.10
CA ASN A 67 11.10 -13.13 12.31
C ASN A 67 10.35 -12.16 13.25
N GLU A 68 11.02 -11.16 13.83
CA GLU A 68 10.42 -10.19 14.74
C GLU A 68 10.88 -8.77 14.42
N ILE A 69 9.95 -7.81 14.48
CA ILE A 69 10.22 -6.38 14.35
C ILE A 69 9.52 -5.62 15.48
N ALA A 70 10.13 -4.52 15.93
CA ALA A 70 9.57 -3.62 16.92
C ALA A 70 9.83 -2.17 16.51
N PHE A 71 8.79 -1.35 16.57
CA PHE A 71 8.85 0.08 16.27
C PHE A 71 7.89 0.85 17.18
N PRO A 72 8.19 2.11 17.51
CA PRO A 72 7.30 2.94 18.30
C PRO A 72 5.96 3.16 17.58
N ALA A 73 4.86 3.13 18.34
CA ALA A 73 3.55 3.47 17.81
C ALA A 73 3.52 4.95 17.36
N ASN A 74 2.77 5.24 16.29
CA ASN A 74 2.57 6.58 15.71
C ASN A 74 3.79 7.21 15.02
N VAL A 75 4.82 6.42 14.68
CA VAL A 75 5.93 6.88 13.84
C VAL A 75 5.81 6.19 12.47
N PRO A 76 5.93 6.92 11.34
CA PRO A 76 5.92 6.30 10.03
C PRO A 76 7.06 5.28 9.88
N VAL A 77 6.75 4.11 9.30
CA VAL A 77 7.74 3.08 9.00
C VAL A 77 7.87 2.94 7.49
N HIS A 78 9.09 3.03 6.99
CA HIS A 78 9.43 2.80 5.59
C HIS A 78 10.08 1.42 5.44
N PHE A 79 9.33 0.48 4.88
CA PHE A 79 9.84 -0.86 4.57
C PHE A 79 10.52 -0.84 3.20
N LYS A 80 11.80 -1.19 3.17
CA LYS A 80 12.53 -1.50 1.95
C LYS A 80 12.54 -3.01 1.79
N VAL A 81 11.77 -3.53 0.85
CA VAL A 81 11.67 -4.97 0.54
C VAL A 81 12.56 -5.31 -0.65
#